data_AF-A0A417CC25-F1
#
_entry.id   AF-A0A417CC25-F1
#
_cell.length_a   1.000
_cell.length_b   1.000
_cell.length_c   1.000
_cell.angle_alpha   90.00
_cell.angle_beta   90.00
_cell.angle_gamma   90.00
#
_symmetry.space_group_name_H-M   'P 1'
#
loop_
_entity.id
_entity.type
_entity.pdbx_description
1 polymer ?
#
loop_
_entity_poly.entity_id
_entity_poly.type
_entity_poly.pdbx_seq_one_letter_code
_entity_poly.pdbx_strand_id
1 'polypeptide(L)'
;MYKVKYEKYRYGYGGTQEVKIFSSLEEIADWLFGMVKGKYEGSMFFVNPDDKNDKELHLDSSCISSRDDERYCYWVEQIEKDGLIIYSCGTFTNGVCYWNEEVKQWLRECIQRKENPQFNFG
;
A
#
# COMPACT_ATOMS: atom_id res chain seq x y z
N MET A 1 -9.17 11.05 9.85
CA MET A 1 -7.88 10.49 10.32
C MET A 1 -7.74 9.09 9.76
N TYR A 2 -6.56 8.74 9.25
CA TYR A 2 -6.29 7.41 8.69
C TYR A 2 -5.31 6.64 9.58
N LYS A 3 -5.60 5.37 9.85
CA LYS A 3 -4.71 4.44 10.54
C LYS A 3 -4.33 3.33 9.59
N VAL A 4 -3.04 3.14 9.36
CA VAL A 4 -2.48 2.07 8.54
C VAL A 4 -1.82 1.04 9.44
N LYS A 5 -2.21 -0.23 9.28
CA LYS A 5 -1.49 -1.38 9.83
C LYS A 5 -0.69 -2.02 8.70
N TYR A 6 0.59 -2.25 8.93
CA TYR A 6 1.49 -2.76 7.91
C TYR A 6 2.56 -3.66 8.51
N GLU A 7 3.01 -4.62 7.72
CA GLU A 7 4.18 -5.43 8.06
C GLU A 7 5.44 -4.68 7.59
N LYS A 8 6.40 -4.53 8.50
CA LYS A 8 7.75 -4.08 8.20
C LYS A 8 8.68 -5.28 8.25
N TYR A 9 9.16 -5.71 7.10
CA TYR A 9 9.96 -6.92 6.99
C TYR A 9 11.39 -6.65 6.59
N ARG A 10 12.31 -7.24 7.34
CA ARG A 10 13.74 -7.22 7.04
C ARG A 10 14.20 -8.58 6.59
N TYR A 11 14.78 -8.64 5.39
CA TYR A 11 15.32 -9.89 4.85
C TYR A 11 16.33 -10.54 5.80
N GLY A 12 16.08 -11.80 6.18
CA GLY A 12 16.91 -12.56 7.11
C GLY A 12 16.68 -12.29 8.60
N TYR A 13 15.79 -11.36 8.97
CA TYR A 13 15.48 -11.02 10.37
C TYR A 13 13.99 -11.09 10.71
N GLY A 14 13.12 -11.32 9.72
CA GLY A 14 11.67 -11.45 9.89
C GLY A 14 10.91 -10.12 9.79
N GLY A 15 9.60 -10.19 10.01
CA GLY A 15 8.68 -9.07 9.97
C GLY A 15 8.16 -8.66 11.34
N THR A 16 7.89 -7.36 11.50
CA THR A 16 7.14 -6.81 12.64
C THR A 16 5.88 -6.14 12.14
N GLN A 17 4.80 -6.26 12.91
CA GLN A 17 3.55 -5.55 12.62
C GLN A 17 3.55 -4.19 13.30
N GLU A 18 3.32 -3.15 12.49
CA GLU A 18 3.44 -1.75 12.88
C GLU A 18 2.15 -0.99 12.58
N VAL A 19 1.98 0.14 13.26
CA VAL A 19 0.82 1.04 13.06
C VAL A 19 1.30 2.47 12.87
N LYS A 20 0.78 3.14 11.85
CA LYS A 20 1.06 4.55 11.59
C LYS A 20 -0.23 5.33 11.30
N ILE A 21 -0.26 6.58 11.74
CA ILE A 21 -1.39 7.50 11.57
C ILE A 21 -1.05 8.54 10.50
N PHE A 22 -2.04 8.87 9.68
CA PHE A 22 -1.96 9.83 8.59
C PHE A 22 -3.18 10.73 8.56
N SER A 23 -3.04 11.90 7.94
CA SER A 23 -4.10 12.89 7.77
C SER A 23 -4.96 12.59 6.55
N SER A 24 -4.39 11.96 5.51
CA SER A 24 -5.07 11.64 4.24
C SER A 24 -4.49 10.38 3.56
N LEU A 25 -5.21 9.86 2.56
CA LEU A 25 -4.69 8.82 1.66
C LEU A 25 -3.50 9.32 0.82
N GLU A 26 -3.46 10.61 0.48
CA GLU A 26 -2.32 11.21 -0.23
C GLU A 26 -1.05 11.15 0.64
N GLU A 27 -1.15 11.41 1.94
CA GLU A 27 0.00 11.32 2.84
C GLU A 27 0.51 9.87 2.97
N ILE A 28 -0.39 8.88 2.87
CA ILE A 28 -0.03 7.46 2.80
C ILE A 28 0.73 7.17 1.51
N ALA A 29 0.26 7.70 0.36
CA ALA A 29 0.99 7.58 -0.90
C ALA A 29 2.37 8.23 -0.78
N ASP A 30 2.47 9.49 -0.36
CA ASP A 30 3.75 10.18 -0.18
C ASP A 30 4.72 9.40 0.71
N TRP A 31 4.22 8.77 1.77
CA TRP A 31 5.01 7.90 2.62
C TRP A 31 5.53 6.65 1.89
N LEU A 32 4.68 5.94 1.13
CA LEU A 32 5.08 4.75 0.37
C LEU A 32 6.05 5.11 -0.76
N PHE A 33 5.79 6.19 -1.50
CA PHE A 33 6.64 6.69 -2.57
C PHE A 33 7.98 7.20 -2.04
N GLY A 34 7.99 7.87 -0.88
CA GLY A 34 9.19 8.40 -0.23
C GLY A 34 10.15 7.34 0.33
N MET A 35 9.73 6.08 0.45
CA MET A 35 10.62 4.97 0.81
C MET A 35 11.53 4.54 -0.34
N VAL A 36 11.02 4.64 -1.57
CA VAL A 36 11.73 4.14 -2.73
C VAL A 36 12.85 5.10 -3.08
N LYS A 37 14.07 4.59 -3.12
CA LYS A 37 15.22 5.29 -3.67
C LYS A 37 15.41 4.81 -5.11
N GLY A 38 15.59 5.72 -6.06
CA GLY A 38 15.73 5.35 -7.46
C GLY A 38 14.40 5.00 -8.15
N LYS A 39 14.34 3.82 -8.79
CA LYS A 39 13.22 3.46 -9.69
C LYS A 39 12.08 2.82 -8.93
N TYR A 40 10.84 3.20 -9.26
CA TYR A 40 9.64 2.57 -8.72
C TYR A 40 9.39 1.16 -9.28
N GLU A 41 9.87 0.88 -10.49
CA GLU A 41 9.77 -0.44 -11.10
C GLU A 41 10.51 -1.49 -10.26
N GLY A 42 9.78 -2.53 -9.83
CA GLY A 42 10.31 -3.59 -8.94
C GLY A 42 10.43 -3.21 -7.47
N SER A 43 10.25 -1.94 -7.11
CA SER A 43 10.40 -1.43 -5.74
C SER A 43 9.06 -1.18 -5.04
N MET A 44 7.97 -1.07 -5.79
CA MET A 44 6.63 -0.89 -5.23
C MET A 44 5.54 -1.52 -6.10
N PHE A 45 4.49 -1.98 -5.44
CA PHE A 45 3.33 -2.60 -6.05
C PHE A 45 2.04 -2.03 -5.50
N PHE A 46 1.13 -1.72 -6.42
CA PHE A 46 -0.25 -1.35 -6.13
C PHE A 46 -1.11 -2.23 -7.00
N VAL A 47 -1.98 -3.03 -6.38
CA VAL A 47 -2.93 -3.88 -7.08
C VAL A 47 -3.87 -3.01 -7.94
N ASN A 48 -4.13 -3.45 -9.16
CA ASN A 48 -5.01 -2.75 -10.09
C ASN A 48 -6.46 -3.20 -9.85
N PRO A 49 -7.36 -2.33 -9.35
CA PRO A 49 -8.76 -2.69 -9.10
C PRO A 49 -9.56 -2.95 -10.40
N ASP A 50 -9.04 -2.55 -11.55
CA ASP A 50 -9.69 -2.70 -12.86
C ASP A 50 -9.09 -3.85 -13.69
N ASP A 51 -8.23 -4.70 -13.10
CA ASP A 51 -7.68 -5.86 -13.80
C ASP A 51 -8.78 -6.88 -14.10
N LYS A 52 -9.16 -6.96 -15.38
CA LYS A 52 -10.24 -7.83 -15.88
C LYS A 52 -9.82 -9.29 -16.01
N ASN A 53 -8.52 -9.59 -15.90
CA ASN A 53 -8.02 -10.96 -15.98
C ASN A 53 -8.18 -11.70 -14.66
N ASP A 54 -8.35 -10.97 -13.56
CA ASP A 54 -8.51 -11.53 -12.25
C ASP A 54 -10.01 -11.59 -11.88
N LYS A 55 -10.60 -12.77 -12.12
CA LYS A 55 -12.05 -13.00 -11.89
C LYS A 55 -12.41 -12.91 -10.41
N GLU A 56 -11.43 -13.00 -9.52
CA GLU A 56 -11.56 -12.89 -8.08
C GLU A 56 -10.29 -12.25 -7.54
N LEU A 57 -10.13 -10.93 -7.70
CA LEU A 57 -9.01 -10.16 -7.12
C LEU A 57 -8.74 -10.59 -5.67
N HIS A 58 -7.75 -11.47 -5.51
CA HIS A 58 -7.40 -12.04 -4.22
C HIS A 58 -6.51 -11.04 -3.52
N LEU A 59 -7.08 -10.30 -2.56
CA LEU A 59 -6.28 -9.40 -1.74
C LEU A 59 -5.40 -10.22 -0.78
N ASP A 60 -4.11 -9.94 -0.80
CA ASP A 60 -3.14 -10.39 0.18
C ASP A 60 -2.22 -9.24 0.60
N SER A 61 -1.26 -9.49 1.50
CA SER A 61 -0.36 -8.44 2.00
C SER A 61 0.53 -7.84 0.90
N SER A 62 0.71 -8.52 -0.24
CA SER A 62 1.51 -8.01 -1.37
C SER A 62 0.79 -6.96 -2.20
N CYS A 63 -0.55 -6.87 -2.12
CA CYS A 63 -1.38 -5.97 -2.93
C CYS A 63 -1.01 -4.49 -2.82
N ILE A 64 -0.46 -4.07 -1.68
CA ILE A 64 0.08 -2.73 -1.51
C ILE A 64 1.42 -2.86 -0.83
N SER A 65 2.50 -2.64 -1.57
CA SER A 65 3.84 -2.74 -1.03
C SER A 65 4.79 -1.67 -1.53
N SER A 66 5.71 -1.30 -0.66
CA SER A 66 6.85 -0.46 -1.01
C SER A 66 8.10 -1.02 -0.35
N ARG A 67 9.25 -0.80 -0.98
CA ARG A 67 10.54 -1.30 -0.55
C ARG A 67 11.54 -0.17 -0.52
N ASP A 68 12.35 -0.11 0.53
CA ASP A 68 13.58 0.66 0.51
C ASP A 68 14.70 -0.13 -0.18
N ASP A 69 15.63 0.56 -0.83
CA ASP A 69 16.63 -0.04 -1.73
C ASP A 69 17.47 -1.17 -1.10
N GLU A 70 17.50 -1.37 0.22
CA GLU A 70 18.51 -2.23 0.85
C GLU A 70 18.06 -3.06 2.05
N ARG A 71 16.95 -2.76 2.74
CA ARG A 71 16.73 -3.32 4.09
C ARG A 71 15.30 -3.76 4.38
N TYR A 72 14.29 -3.02 3.95
CA TYR A 72 12.92 -3.27 4.39
C TYR A 72 11.91 -3.30 3.25
N CYS A 73 11.03 -4.29 3.30
CA CYS A 73 9.76 -4.29 2.60
C CYS A 73 8.66 -3.85 3.58
N TYR A 74 7.70 -3.10 3.05
CA TYR A 74 6.56 -2.59 3.78
C TYR A 74 5.31 -3.07 3.05
N TRP A 75 4.49 -3.89 3.73
CA TRP A 75 3.25 -4.44 3.18
C TRP A 75 2.07 -3.83 3.92
N VAL A 76 1.24 -3.05 3.24
CA VAL A 76 0.05 -2.46 3.85
C VAL A 76 -1.03 -3.53 3.92
N GLU A 77 -1.46 -3.85 5.14
CA GLU A 77 -2.40 -4.95 5.40
C GLU A 77 -3.81 -4.46 5.71
N GLN A 78 -3.93 -3.27 6.32
CA GLN A 78 -5.22 -2.66 6.64
C GLN A 78 -5.12 -1.13 6.66
N ILE A 79 -6.14 -0.46 6.12
CA ILE A 79 -6.33 0.98 6.25
C ILE A 79 -7.69 1.22 6.89
N GLU A 80 -7.70 1.98 7.98
CA GLU A 80 -8.90 2.47 8.67
C GLU A 80 -9.03 3.98 8.45
N LYS A 81 -10.26 4.45 8.24
CA LYS A 81 -10.63 5.87 8.22
C LYS A 81 -11.63 6.13 9.34
N ASP A 82 -11.23 6.96 10.30
CA ASP A 82 -12.05 7.32 11.47
C ASP A 82 -12.62 6.09 12.21
N GLY A 83 -11.82 5.02 12.30
CA GLY A 83 -12.16 3.76 12.98
C GLY A 83 -12.89 2.72 12.10
N LEU A 84 -13.22 3.05 10.86
CA LEU A 84 -13.86 2.13 9.91
C LEU A 84 -12.82 1.56 8.94
N ILE A 85 -12.81 0.25 8.74
CA ILE A 85 -11.93 -0.40 7.75
C ILE A 85 -12.37 0.01 6.35
N ILE A 86 -11.45 0.59 5.58
CA ILE A 86 -11.65 0.95 4.17
C ILE A 86 -10.82 0.09 3.21
N TYR A 87 -9.78 -0.59 3.74
CA TYR A 87 -8.99 -1.60 3.06
C TYR A 87 -8.54 -2.67 4.06
N SER A 88 -8.53 -3.93 3.66
CA SER A 88 -8.04 -5.09 4.40
C SER A 88 -7.64 -6.19 3.42
N CYS A 89 -6.43 -6.71 3.56
CA CYS A 89 -5.98 -7.91 2.85
C CYS A 89 -6.28 -9.23 3.59
N GLY A 90 -7.04 -9.18 4.69
CA GLY A 90 -7.42 -10.38 5.45
C GLY A 90 -6.61 -10.64 6.71
N THR A 91 -5.41 -10.07 6.86
CA THR A 91 -4.51 -10.34 8.02
C THR A 91 -5.18 -10.05 9.36
N PHE A 92 -5.85 -8.90 9.50
CA PHE A 92 -6.48 -8.46 10.75
C PHE A 92 -7.98 -8.73 10.84
N THR A 93 -8.54 -9.42 9.85
CA THR A 93 -9.99 -9.59 9.65
C THR A 93 -10.34 -11.07 9.43
N ASN A 94 -9.51 -11.98 9.93
CA ASN A 94 -9.71 -13.42 9.84
C ASN A 94 -9.91 -13.92 8.40
N GLY A 95 -9.08 -13.42 7.47
CA GLY A 95 -9.13 -13.75 6.05
C GLY A 95 -10.19 -13.00 5.24
N VAL A 96 -10.95 -12.08 5.85
CA VAL A 96 -11.95 -11.29 5.12
C VAL A 96 -11.29 -10.10 4.42
N CYS A 97 -11.11 -10.26 3.11
CA CYS A 97 -10.60 -9.21 2.24
C CYS A 97 -11.67 -8.14 1.97
N TYR A 98 -11.29 -6.87 2.01
CA TYR A 98 -12.19 -5.75 1.77
C TYR A 98 -11.46 -4.54 1.22
N TRP A 99 -12.13 -3.80 0.34
CA TRP A 99 -11.72 -2.48 -0.10
C TRP A 99 -12.93 -1.69 -0.61
N ASN A 100 -13.04 -0.44 -0.23
CA ASN A 100 -14.12 0.42 -0.72
C ASN A 100 -13.70 1.16 -2.00
N GLU A 101 -14.66 1.88 -2.60
CA GLU A 101 -14.39 2.66 -3.82
C GLU A 101 -13.37 3.80 -3.62
N GLU A 102 -13.27 4.35 -2.41
CA GLU A 102 -12.27 5.38 -2.08
C GLU A 102 -10.84 4.82 -2.22
N VAL A 103 -10.58 3.63 -1.68
CA VAL A 103 -9.29 2.96 -1.80
C VAL A 103 -9.02 2.54 -3.24
N LYS A 104 -10.02 2.02 -3.97
CA LYS A 104 -9.84 1.67 -5.39
C LYS A 104 -9.46 2.89 -6.22
N GLN A 105 -10.10 4.03 -5.99
CA GLN A 105 -9.75 5.27 -6.68
C GLN A 105 -8.33 5.73 -6.34
N TRP A 106 -7.97 5.71 -5.06
CA TRP A 106 -6.61 6.03 -4.61
C TRP A 106 -5.55 5.08 -5.20
N LEU A 107 -5.85 3.79 -5.36
CA LEU A 107 -4.95 2.82 -6.02
C LEU A 107 -4.72 3.17 -7.49
N ARG A 108 -5.78 3.56 -8.22
CA ARG A 108 -5.64 4.03 -9.62
C ARG A 108 -4.72 5.25 -9.70
N GLU A 109 -4.88 6.20 -8.80
CA GLU A 109 -4.03 7.40 -8.71
C GLU A 109 -2.58 7.04 -8.38
N CYS A 110 -2.34 6.11 -7.45
CA CYS A 110 -1.01 5.59 -7.16
C CYS A 110 -0.36 4.91 -8.37
N ILE A 111 -1.11 4.09 -9.11
CA ILE A 111 -0.63 3.45 -10.34
C ILE A 111 -0.24 4.51 -11.37
N GLN A 112 -1.10 5.50 -11.61
CA GLN A 112 -0.81 6.60 -12.53
C GLN A 112 0.42 7.42 -12.11
N ARG A 113 0.57 7.72 -10.82
CA ARG A 113 1.74 8.42 -10.25
C ARG A 113 3.02 7.59 -10.42
N LYS A 114 2.93 6.26 -10.29
CA LYS A 114 4.06 5.34 -10.50
C LYS A 114 4.50 5.32 -11.97
N GLU A 115 3.55 5.28 -12.89
CA GLU A 115 3.79 5.24 -14.34
C GLU A 115 4.26 6.59 -14.90
N ASN A 116 3.76 7.70 -14.33
CA ASN A 116 4.04 9.06 -14.77
C ASN A 116 4.56 9.91 -13.60
N PRO A 117 5.77 9.62 -13.08
CA PRO A 117 6.29 10.30 -11.92
C PRO A 117 6.60 11.77 -12.25
N GLN A 118 5.94 12.69 -11.55
CA GLN A 118 6.24 14.11 -11.66
C GLN A 118 7.22 14.52 -10.57
N PHE A 119 8.35 15.08 -11.00
CA PHE A 119 9.36 15.65 -10.10
C PHE A 119 9.31 17.16 -10.24
N ASN A 120 9.02 17.85 -9.13
CA ASN A 120 9.16 19.29 -9.05
C ASN A 120 10.65 19.62 -8.95
N PHE A 121 11.32 19.77 -10.09
CA PHE A 121 12.65 20.35 -10.13
C PHE A 121 12.52 21.85 -9.86
N GLY A 122 13.09 22.29 -8.73
CA GLY A 122 13.24 23.70 -8.40
C GLY A 122 14.40 24.35 -9.12
#